data_AF-A0A968TU67-F1
#
_entry.id   AF-A0A968TU67-F1
#
_cell.length_a   1.000
_cell.length_b   1.000
_cell.length_c   1.000
_cell.angle_alpha   90.00
_cell.angle_beta   90.00
_cell.angle_gamma   90.00
#
_symmetry.space_group_name_H-M   'P 1'
#
loop_
_entity.id
_entity.type
_entity.pdbx_description
1 polymer ?
#
loop_
_entity_poly.entity_id
_entity_poly.type
_entity_poly.pdbx_seq_one_letter_code
_entity_poly.pdbx_strand_id
1 'polypeptide(L)'
;MFEAARDPRPGPEAVTAALERHRQLLAALRRLPVGQRQVLALALEGLAQREIAEVVGISESNVAVRLHRARGALRAELEASKP
;
A
#
# COMPACT_ATOMS: atom_id res chain seq x y z
N MET A 1 4.92 -20.16 42.62
CA MET A 1 5.44 -19.03 41.84
C MET A 1 4.81 -19.15 40.46
N PHE A 2 3.73 -18.42 40.17
CA PHE A 2 3.05 -18.50 38.88
C PHE A 2 3.77 -17.58 37.90
N GLU A 3 4.54 -18.17 37.00
CA GLU A 3 5.13 -17.48 35.87
C GLU A 3 3.99 -17.14 34.90
N ALA A 4 3.57 -15.88 34.91
CA ALA A 4 2.57 -15.38 33.97
C ALA A 4 3.16 -15.47 32.56
N ALA A 5 2.85 -16.57 31.87
CA ALA A 5 3.13 -16.73 30.45
C ALA A 5 2.60 -15.49 29.73
N ARG A 6 3.52 -14.72 29.12
CA ARG A 6 3.16 -13.62 28.24
C ARG A 6 2.20 -14.17 27.19
N ASP A 7 0.97 -13.68 27.19
CA ASP A 7 0.01 -13.98 26.14
C ASP A 7 0.63 -13.55 24.80
N PRO A 8 0.78 -14.45 23.82
CA PRO A 8 1.37 -14.11 22.52
C PRO A 8 0.46 -13.20 21.69
N ARG A 9 -0.78 -12.95 22.13
CA ARG A 9 -1.73 -12.11 21.42
C ARG A 9 -1.36 -10.63 21.57
N PRO A 10 -1.43 -9.84 20.49
CA PRO A 10 -1.23 -8.41 20.58
C PRO A 10 -2.25 -7.80 21.54
N GLY A 11 -1.77 -6.96 22.45
CA GLY A 11 -2.64 -6.19 23.35
C GLY A 11 -3.58 -5.26 22.56
N PRO A 12 -4.66 -4.79 23.20
CA PRO A 12 -5.71 -3.98 22.55
C PRO A 12 -5.16 -2.70 21.88
N GLU A 13 -4.12 -2.09 22.44
CA GLU A 13 -3.43 -0.93 21.85
C GLU A 13 -2.75 -1.28 20.52
N ALA A 14 -2.08 -2.44 20.45
CA ALA A 14 -1.39 -2.91 19.26
C ALA A 14 -2.38 -3.23 18.12
N VAL A 15 -3.54 -3.82 18.46
CA VAL A 15 -4.63 -4.06 17.51
C VAL A 15 -5.17 -2.73 16.97
N THR A 16 -5.45 -1.77 17.85
CA THR A 16 -5.95 -0.44 17.47
C THR A 16 -4.97 0.28 16.55
N ALA A 17 -3.68 0.27 16.88
CA ALA A 17 -2.63 0.88 16.05
C ALA A 17 -2.47 0.19 14.68
N ALA A 18 -2.71 -1.12 14.58
CA ALA A 18 -2.71 -1.84 13.30
C ALA A 18 -3.92 -1.45 12.43
N LEU A 19 -5.11 -1.35 13.02
CA LEU A 19 -6.32 -0.91 12.33
C LEU A 19 -6.18 0.52 11.81
N GLU A 20 -5.59 1.42 12.60
CA GLU A 20 -5.42 2.81 12.17
C GLU A 20 -4.42 2.94 11.01
N ARG A 21 -3.28 2.25 11.09
CA ARG A 21 -2.34 2.17 9.96
C ARG A 21 -2.99 1.61 8.69
N HIS A 22 -3.85 0.60 8.83
CA HIS A 22 -4.58 0.04 7.70
C HIS A 22 -5.56 1.05 7.09
N ARG A 23 -6.30 1.80 7.92
CA ARG A 23 -7.20 2.87 7.44
C ARG A 23 -6.46 3.97 6.71
N GLN A 24 -5.33 4.42 7.25
CA GLN A 24 -4.48 5.44 6.63
C GLN A 24 -3.96 4.98 5.26
N LEU A 25 -3.49 3.74 5.15
CA LEU A 25 -3.04 3.17 3.88
C LEU A 25 -4.18 3.11 2.84
N LEU A 26 -5.37 2.65 3.23
CA LEU A 26 -6.52 2.60 2.32
C LEU A 26 -6.96 4.00 1.88
N ALA A 27 -6.94 4.99 2.78
CA ALA A 27 -7.25 6.38 2.45
C ALA A 27 -6.23 6.95 1.44
N ALA A 28 -4.93 6.72 1.69
CA ALA A 28 -3.87 7.15 0.80
C ALA A 28 -4.00 6.53 -0.60
N LEU A 29 -4.23 5.21 -0.69
CA LEU A 29 -4.46 4.51 -1.95
C LEU A 29 -5.66 5.06 -2.75
N ARG A 30 -6.72 5.49 -2.07
CA ARG A 30 -7.91 6.09 -2.72
C ARG A 30 -7.62 7.46 -3.32
N ARG A 31 -6.66 8.20 -2.78
CA ARG A 31 -6.25 9.53 -3.28
C ARG A 31 -5.34 9.46 -4.52
N LEU A 32 -4.73 8.31 -4.80
CA LEU A 32 -3.96 8.14 -6.03
C LEU A 32 -4.86 8.27 -7.28
N PRO A 33 -4.37 8.95 -8.34
CA PRO A 33 -5.00 8.91 -9.66
C PRO A 33 -5.28 7.47 -10.10
N VAL A 34 -6.42 7.24 -10.74
CA VAL A 34 -6.90 5.88 -11.11
C VAL A 34 -5.83 5.09 -11.85
N GLY A 35 -5.18 5.69 -12.85
CA GLY A 35 -4.14 5.01 -13.63
C GLY A 35 -2.88 4.65 -12.84
N GLN A 36 -2.55 5.38 -11.77
CA GLN A 36 -1.44 5.05 -10.87
C GLN A 36 -1.82 3.91 -9.92
N ARG A 37 -3.03 3.98 -9.38
CA ARG A 37 -3.59 2.94 -8.49
C ARG A 37 -3.72 1.61 -9.21
N GLN A 38 -4.17 1.62 -10.47
CA GLN A 38 -4.35 0.43 -11.28
C GLN A 38 -3.02 -0.30 -11.52
N VAL A 39 -1.97 0.40 -11.96
CA VAL A 39 -0.66 -0.25 -12.17
C VAL A 39 -0.05 -0.73 -10.85
N LEU A 40 -0.26 0.00 -9.75
CA LEU A 40 0.24 -0.38 -8.44
C LEU A 40 -0.45 -1.64 -7.91
N ALA A 41 -1.77 -1.77 -8.08
CA ALA A 41 -2.53 -2.95 -7.67
C ALA A 41 -2.03 -4.21 -8.40
N LEU A 42 -1.89 -4.15 -9.72
CA LEU A 42 -1.39 -5.27 -10.52
C LEU A 42 0.05 -5.65 -10.16
N ALA A 43 0.91 -4.66 -9.88
CA ALA A 43 2.27 -4.95 -9.42
C ALA A 43 2.31 -5.62 -8.04
N LEU A 44 1.36 -5.32 -7.15
CA LEU A 44 1.24 -5.99 -5.84
C LEU A 44 0.71 -7.42 -5.97
N GLU A 45 -0.04 -7.72 -7.03
CA GLU A 45 -0.45 -9.08 -7.41
C GLU A 45 0.72 -9.89 -8.03
N GLY A 46 1.88 -9.26 -8.25
CA GLY A 46 3.10 -9.91 -8.72
C GLY A 46 3.33 -9.85 -10.22
N LEU A 47 2.49 -9.12 -10.97
CA LEU A 47 2.67 -8.98 -12.42
C LEU A 47 3.93 -8.16 -12.74
N ALA A 48 4.66 -8.60 -13.76
CA ALA A 48 5.76 -7.85 -14.35
C ALA A 48 5.24 -6.62 -15.11
N GLN A 49 6.09 -5.59 -15.27
CA GLN A 49 5.68 -4.33 -15.91
C GLN A 49 5.17 -4.52 -17.34
N ARG A 50 5.77 -5.47 -18.08
CA ARG A 50 5.28 -5.86 -19.40
C ARG A 50 3.87 -6.46 -19.36
N GLU A 51 3.58 -7.37 -18.44
CA GLU A 51 2.24 -7.97 -18.30
C GLU A 51 1.20 -6.91 -17.91
N ILE A 52 1.57 -5.99 -17.02
CA ILE A 52 0.74 -4.83 -16.67
C ILE A 52 0.48 -3.94 -17.89
N ALA A 53 1.48 -3.73 -18.74
CA ALA A 53 1.36 -2.94 -19.96
C ALA A 53 0.35 -3.57 -20.93
N GLU A 54 0.40 -4.90 -21.08
CA GLU A 54 -0.55 -5.69 -21.87
C GLU A 54 -1.99 -5.61 -21.29
N VAL A 55 -2.15 -5.74 -19.96
CA VAL A 55 -3.46 -5.65 -19.28
C VAL A 55 -4.08 -4.24 -19.37
N VAL A 56 -3.27 -3.19 -19.21
CA VAL A 56 -3.75 -1.80 -19.12
C VAL A 56 -3.83 -1.12 -20.50
N GLY A 57 -3.15 -1.65 -21.52
CA GLY A 57 -3.14 -1.07 -22.86
C GLY A 57 -2.26 0.18 -22.99
N ILE A 58 -1.12 0.19 -22.30
CA ILE A 58 -0.12 1.28 -22.35
C ILE A 58 1.29 0.69 -22.60
N SER A 59 2.30 1.52 -22.84
CA SER A 59 3.68 1.02 -22.96
C SER A 59 4.26 0.62 -21.60
N GLU A 60 5.20 -0.33 -21.60
CA GLU A 60 5.94 -0.75 -20.40
C GLU A 60 6.68 0.44 -19.74
N SER A 61 7.25 1.35 -20.54
CA SER A 61 7.84 2.59 -20.04
C SER A 61 6.82 3.48 -19.32
N ASN A 62 5.57 3.56 -19.82
CA ASN A 62 4.50 4.29 -19.15
C ASN A 62 4.11 3.61 -17.82
N VAL A 63 4.09 2.27 -17.77
CA VAL A 63 3.89 1.51 -16.52
C VAL A 63 4.97 1.86 -15.50
N ALA A 64 6.25 1.84 -15.89
CA ALA A 64 7.38 2.19 -15.02
C ALA A 64 7.24 3.60 -14.42
N VAL A 65 6.91 4.59 -15.27
CA VAL A 65 6.68 5.98 -14.83
C VAL A 65 5.49 6.07 -13.87
N ARG A 66 4.37 5.40 -14.18
CA ARG A 66 3.19 5.40 -13.31
C ARG A 66 3.47 4.73 -11.97
N LEU A 67 4.21 3.62 -11.93
CA LEU A 67 4.62 2.95 -10.69
C LEU A 67 5.51 3.84 -9.84
N HIS A 68 6.49 4.51 -10.45
CA HIS A 68 7.35 5.45 -9.75
C HIS A 68 6.52 6.58 -9.10
N ARG A 69 5.63 7.20 -9.88
CA ARG A 69 4.73 8.26 -9.40
C ARG A 69 3.76 7.76 -8.32
N ALA A 70 3.19 6.57 -8.49
CA ALA A 70 2.29 5.95 -7.52
C ALA A 70 2.98 5.77 -6.15
N ARG A 71 4.20 5.22 -6.15
CA ARG A 71 4.99 5.03 -4.93
C ARG A 71 5.35 6.35 -4.26
N GLY A 72 5.75 7.35 -5.05
CA GLY A 72 6.03 8.70 -4.55
C GLY A 72 4.81 9.37 -3.92
N ALA A 73 3.66 9.33 -4.61
CA ALA A 73 2.40 9.86 -4.10
C ALA A 73 1.94 9.14 -2.82
N LEU A 74 2.02 7.80 -2.80
CA LEU A 74 1.65 7.01 -1.63
C LEU A 74 2.52 7.36 -0.41
N ARG A 75 3.83 7.54 -0.62
CA ARG A 75 4.74 7.98 0.45
C ARG A 75 4.36 9.37 0.97
N ALA A 76 4.14 10.33 0.08
CA ALA A 76 3.76 11.69 0.46
C ALA A 76 2.45 11.71 1.27
N GLU A 77 1.45 10.93 0.84
CA GLU A 77 0.18 10.78 1.54
C GLU A 77 0.32 10.19 2.94
N LEU A 78 1.17 9.16 3.10
CA LEU A 78 1.40 8.53 4.40
C LEU A 78 2.16 9.47 5.35
N GLU A 79 3.16 10.20 4.88
CA GLU A 79 3.89 11.19 5.69
C GLU A 79 2.97 12.35 6.12
N ALA A 80 2.11 12.84 5.24
CA ALA A 80 1.14 13.89 5.56
C ALA A 80 0.05 13.44 6.54
N SER A 81 -0.22 12.14 6.63
CA SER A 81 -1.19 11.55 7.55
C SER A 81 -0.61 11.16 8.92
N LYS A 82 0.71 11.28 9.09
CA LYS A 82 1.38 11.04 10.37
C LYS A 82 1.03 12.20 11.32
N PRO A 83 0.50 11.93 12.53
CA PRO A 83 0.24 12.97 13.51
C PRO A 83 1.52 13.62 14.03
#